data_AF-A0ABD5WUG6-F1
#
_entry.id   AF-A0ABD5WUG6-F1
#
_cell.length_a   1.000
_cell.length_b   1.000
_cell.length_c   1.000
_cell.angle_alpha   90.00
_cell.angle_beta   90.00
_cell.angle_gamma   90.00
#
_symmetry.space_group_name_H-M   'P 1'
#
loop_
_entity.id
_entity.type
_entity.pdbx_description
1 polymer ?
#
loop_
_entity_poly.entity_id
_entity_poly.type
_entity_poly.pdbx_seq_one_letter_code
_entity_poly.pdbx_strand_id
1 'polypeptide(L)'
;MATKNIGIREEVYKHLKAHKQGDESFSDTIERLLEDAEGDWRTNFGFLDGEVGEEFAEAVEAERERFDADATARQREIFDAFDGDADG
;
A
#
# COMPACT_ATOMS: atom_id res chain seq x y z
N MET A 1 36.27 6.22 -5.69
CA MET A 1 35.20 6.72 -4.78
C MET A 1 35.83 7.34 -3.55
N ALA A 2 35.25 8.41 -3.02
CA ALA A 2 35.68 8.96 -1.74
C ALA A 2 35.03 8.17 -0.60
N THR A 3 35.82 7.51 0.24
CA THR A 3 35.30 6.78 1.40
C THR A 3 34.91 7.78 2.49
N LYS A 4 33.65 7.77 2.90
CA LYS A 4 33.15 8.54 4.04
C LYS A 4 32.72 7.56 5.13
N ASN A 5 33.20 7.79 6.35
CA ASN A 5 32.74 7.02 7.51
C ASN A 5 31.43 7.64 8.00
N ILE A 6 30.37 6.82 8.07
CA ILE A 6 29.06 7.22 8.58
C ILE A 6 28.77 6.35 9.80
N GLY A 7 28.45 6.99 10.92
CA GLY A 7 27.96 6.28 12.10
C GLY A 7 26.50 5.89 11.90
N ILE A 8 26.17 4.62 12.12
CA ILE A 8 24.80 4.10 12.06
C ILE A 8 24.39 3.51 13.39
N ARG A 9 23.08 3.48 13.64
CA ARG A 9 22.53 2.82 14.84
C ARG A 9 22.74 1.31 14.72
N GLU A 10 22.95 0.66 15.85
CA GLU A 10 23.15 -0.80 15.93
C GLU A 10 22.01 -1.58 15.23
N GLU A 11 20.77 -1.15 15.41
CA GLU A 11 19.60 -1.79 14.77
C GLU A 11 19.60 -1.67 13.24
N VAL A 12 20.14 -0.56 12.72
CA VAL A 12 20.30 -0.35 11.27
C VAL A 12 21.42 -1.23 10.74
N TYR A 13 22.52 -1.36 11.49
CA TYR A 13 23.61 -2.27 11.15
C TYR A 13 23.13 -3.72 11.05
N LYS A 14 22.32 -4.18 12.01
CA LYS A 14 21.71 -5.53 11.98
C LYS A 14 20.82 -5.73 10.77
N HIS A 15 20.00 -4.73 10.40
CA HIS A 15 19.16 -4.78 9.21
C HIS A 15 19.99 -4.89 7.92
N LEU A 16 21.01 -4.04 7.78
CA LEU A 16 21.91 -4.09 6.61
C LEU A 16 22.61 -5.44 6.51
N LYS A 17 23.04 -6.00 7.64
CA LYS A 17 23.66 -7.33 7.69
C LYS A 17 22.69 -8.45 7.30
N ALA A 18 21.41 -8.35 7.65
CA ALA A 18 20.39 -9.33 7.27
C ALA A 18 20.06 -9.27 5.78
N HIS A 19 20.13 -8.08 5.18
CA HIS A 19 19.92 -7.87 3.74
C HIS A 19 21.14 -8.17 2.88
N LYS A 20 22.29 -8.48 3.50
CA LYS A 20 23.52 -8.79 2.80
C LYS A 20 23.39 -10.12 2.04
N GLN A 21 23.61 -10.09 0.73
CA GLN A 21 23.55 -11.27 -0.15
C GLN A 21 24.96 -11.78 -0.49
N GLY A 22 25.25 -13.03 -0.12
CA GLY A 22 26.53 -13.69 -0.43
C GLY A 22 27.73 -12.92 0.13
N ASP A 23 28.70 -12.64 -0.74
CA ASP A 23 29.97 -11.97 -0.39
C ASP A 23 29.96 -10.44 -0.65
N GLU A 24 28.79 -9.84 -0.89
CA GLU A 24 28.69 -8.40 -1.21
C GLU A 24 29.22 -7.49 -0.08
N SER A 25 29.77 -6.32 -0.38
CA SER A 25 30.17 -5.36 0.67
C SER A 25 28.96 -4.62 1.24
N PHE A 26 29.12 -4.00 2.43
CA PHE A 26 28.06 -3.14 2.97
C PHE A 26 27.74 -1.96 2.05
N SER A 27 28.74 -1.46 1.32
CA SER A 27 28.52 -0.41 0.32
C SER A 27 27.64 -0.91 -0.82
N ASP A 28 27.88 -2.13 -1.31
CA ASP A 28 27.09 -2.74 -2.39
C ASP A 28 25.65 -3.03 -1.92
N THR A 29 25.47 -3.50 -0.68
CA THR A 29 24.12 -3.68 -0.11
C THR A 29 23.37 -2.35 -0.03
N ILE A 30 24.04 -1.27 0.39
CA ILE A 30 23.42 0.06 0.48
C ILE A 30 23.09 0.59 -0.91
N GLU A 31 24.00 0.46 -1.87
CA GLU A 31 23.79 0.88 -3.25
C GLU A 31 22.60 0.14 -3.87
N ARG A 32 22.54 -1.19 -3.75
CA ARG A 32 21.39 -1.99 -4.21
C ARG A 32 20.09 -1.59 -3.53
N LEU A 33 20.08 -1.42 -2.21
CA LEU A 33 18.87 -1.00 -1.49
C LEU A 33 18.42 0.40 -1.88
N LEU A 34 19.36 1.29 -2.22
CA LEU A 34 19.06 2.63 -2.72
C LEU A 34 18.57 2.58 -4.16
N GLU A 35 19.16 1.78 -5.04
CA GLU A 35 18.68 1.54 -6.41
C GLU A 35 17.29 0.88 -6.41
N ASP A 36 17.05 -0.10 -5.54
CA ASP A 36 15.74 -0.74 -5.34
C ASP A 36 14.71 0.28 -4.79
N ALA A 37 15.14 1.23 -3.94
CA ALA A 37 14.28 2.29 -3.41
C ALA A 37 14.08 3.46 -4.39
N GLU A 38 15.06 3.72 -5.26
CA GLU A 38 15.01 4.57 -6.45
C GLU A 38 14.22 3.91 -7.59
N GLY A 39 13.95 2.60 -7.46
CA GLY A 39 12.83 1.84 -8.04
C GLY A 39 11.46 2.37 -7.60
N ASP A 40 11.32 3.68 -7.67
CA ASP A 40 10.19 4.37 -8.21
C ASP A 40 8.80 4.13 -7.62
N TRP A 41 8.71 4.03 -6.30
CA TRP A 41 7.44 4.29 -5.63
C TRP A 41 6.95 5.74 -5.88
N ARG A 42 7.83 6.66 -6.30
CA ARG A 42 7.48 8.03 -6.71
C ARG A 42 6.97 8.17 -8.15
N THR A 43 7.45 7.39 -9.14
CA THR A 43 6.81 7.31 -10.48
C THR A 43 5.54 6.50 -10.47
N ASN A 44 5.39 5.54 -9.56
CA ASN A 44 4.10 4.86 -9.37
C ASN A 44 2.99 5.82 -8.88
N PHE A 45 3.32 6.99 -8.33
CA PHE A 45 2.34 8.04 -8.02
C PHE A 45 1.89 8.84 -9.26
N GLY A 46 2.64 8.80 -10.37
CA GLY A 46 2.26 9.38 -11.66
C GLY A 46 1.68 8.36 -12.65
N PHE A 47 1.66 7.06 -12.32
CA PHE A 47 1.00 6.03 -13.15
C PHE A 47 -0.52 6.21 -13.21
N LEU A 48 -1.09 6.89 -12.21
CA LEU A 48 -2.50 7.27 -12.14
C LEU A 48 -2.69 8.77 -12.48
N ASP A 49 -1.76 9.39 -13.21
CA ASP A 49 -2.03 10.71 -13.81
C ASP A 49 -2.71 10.52 -15.19
N GLY A 50 -3.70 11.37 -15.48
CA GLY A 50 -4.46 11.34 -16.73
C GLY A 50 -5.61 10.31 -16.73
N GLU A 51 -5.99 9.87 -17.94
CA GLU A 51 -7.22 9.08 -18.20
C GLU A 51 -7.28 7.76 -17.38
N VAL A 52 -6.14 7.10 -17.16
CA VAL A 52 -6.07 5.84 -16.40
C VAL A 52 -6.35 6.07 -14.90
N GLY A 53 -5.93 7.22 -14.37
CA GLY A 53 -6.23 7.60 -12.99
C GLY A 53 -7.70 7.96 -12.79
N GLU A 54 -8.28 8.68 -13.75
CA GLU A 54 -9.70 9.01 -13.78
C GLU A 54 -10.56 7.74 -13.87
N GLU A 55 -10.24 6.81 -14.77
CA GLU A 55 -10.94 5.53 -14.90
C GLU A 55 -10.86 4.68 -13.60
N PHE A 56 -9.69 4.65 -12.96
CA PHE A 56 -9.54 3.94 -11.69
C PHE A 56 -10.34 4.61 -10.56
N ALA A 57 -10.37 5.94 -10.50
CA ALA A 57 -11.16 6.68 -9.52
C ALA A 57 -12.66 6.43 -9.71
N GLU A 58 -13.15 6.48 -10.96
CA GLU A 58 -14.55 6.16 -11.29
C GLU A 58 -14.92 4.73 -10.92
N ALA A 59 -14.03 3.75 -11.18
CA ALA A 59 -14.27 2.36 -10.82
C ALA A 59 -14.38 2.15 -9.29
N VAL A 60 -13.54 2.84 -8.51
CA VAL A 60 -13.58 2.80 -7.04
C VAL A 60 -14.86 3.48 -6.51
N GLU A 61 -15.27 4.59 -7.10
CA GLU A 61 -16.48 5.31 -6.68
C GLU A 61 -17.74 4.49 -6.98
N ALA A 62 -17.83 3.90 -8.17
CA ALA A 62 -18.93 3.00 -8.53
C ALA A 62 -19.03 1.78 -7.61
N GLU A 63 -17.89 1.22 -7.17
CA GLU A 63 -17.90 0.12 -6.21
C GLU A 63 -18.33 0.54 -4.82
N ARG A 64 -17.95 1.74 -4.37
CA ARG A 64 -18.41 2.30 -3.09
C ARG A 64 -19.92 2.50 -3.09
N GLU A 65 -20.47 3.08 -4.15
CA GLU A 65 -21.92 3.27 -4.28
C GLU A 65 -22.67 1.94 -4.25
N ARG A 66 -22.17 0.91 -4.96
CA ARG A 66 -22.75 -0.44 -4.91
C ARG A 66 -22.71 -1.01 -3.50
N PHE A 67 -21.57 -0.92 -2.83
CA PHE A 67 -21.41 -1.41 -1.47
C PHE A 67 -22.36 -0.72 -0.48
N ASP A 68 -22.49 0.61 -0.57
CA ASP A 68 -23.37 1.38 0.29
C ASP A 68 -24.85 1.06 0.04
N ALA A 69 -25.24 0.85 -1.22
CA ALA A 69 -26.58 0.43 -1.60
C ALA A 69 -26.89 -0.98 -1.04
N ASP A 70 -25.98 -1.93 -1.20
CA ASP A 70 -26.10 -3.30 -0.68
C ASP A 70 -26.16 -3.32 0.86
N ALA A 71 -25.32 -2.51 1.52
CA ALA A 71 -25.34 -2.38 2.98
C ALA A 71 -26.67 -1.80 3.46
N THR A 72 -27.19 -0.78 2.78
CA THR A 72 -28.49 -0.19 3.08
C THR A 72 -29.64 -1.16 2.84
N ALA A 73 -29.60 -1.95 1.77
CA ALA A 73 -30.59 -2.96 1.46
C ALA A 73 -30.63 -4.05 2.55
N ARG A 74 -29.47 -4.60 2.92
CA ARG A 74 -29.38 -5.56 4.03
C ARG A 74 -29.85 -4.98 5.36
N GLN A 75 -29.50 -3.72 5.63
CA GLN A 75 -29.96 -3.05 6.85
C GLN A 75 -31.49 -2.96 6.88
N ARG A 76 -32.13 -2.59 5.76
CA ARG A 76 -33.60 -2.52 5.65
C ARG A 76 -34.24 -3.89 5.82
N GLU A 77 -33.72 -4.93 5.17
CA GLU A 77 -34.22 -6.30 5.34
C GLU A 77 -34.19 -6.76 6.79
N ILE A 78 -33.12 -6.43 7.53
CA ILE A 78 -33.00 -6.74 8.95
C ILE A 78 -34.08 -5.99 9.75
N PHE A 79 -34.27 -4.69 9.51
CA PHE A 79 -35.30 -3.91 10.20
C PHE A 79 -36.72 -4.40 9.90
N ASP A 80 -37.03 -4.71 8.64
CA ASP A 80 -38.35 -5.24 8.24
C ASP A 80 -38.61 -6.61 8.87
N ALA A 81 -37.58 -7.45 9.02
CA ALA A 81 -37.71 -8.73 9.74
C ALA A 81 -37.99 -8.56 11.23
N PHE A 82 -37.46 -7.50 11.87
CA PHE A 82 -37.74 -7.18 13.27
C PHE A 82 -39.14 -6.58 13.47
N ASP A 83 -39.64 -5.76 12.54
CA ASP A 83 -40.99 -5.22 12.60
C ASP A 83 -42.07 -6.29 12.28
N GLY A 84 -41.74 -7.25 11.41
CA GLY A 84 -42.64 -8.37 11.08
C GLY A 84 -42.92 -9.34 12.23
N ASP A 85 -42.05 -9.39 13.25
CA ASP A 85 -42.23 -10.19 14.47
C ASP A 85 -43.06 -9.46 15.55
N ALA A 86 -43.36 -8.16 15.38
CA ALA A 86 -44.12 -7.37 16.36
C ALA A 86 -45.65 -7.48 16.21
N ASP A 87 -46.15 -8.05 15.10
CA ASP A 87 -47.58 -8.28 14.79
C ASP A 87 -48.01 -9.76 14.92
N GLY A 88 -47.18 -10.62 15.53
CA GLY A 88 -47.43 -12.06 15.74
C GLY A 88 -47.89 -12.46 17.14
#